data_AF-A0A1B6EGI9-F1
#
_entry.id   AF-A0A1B6EGI9-F1
#
_cell.length_a   1.000
_cell.length_b   1.000
_cell.length_c   1.000
_cell.angle_alpha   90.00
_cell.angle_beta   90.00
_cell.angle_gamma   90.00
#
_symmetry.space_group_name_H-M   'P 1'
#
loop_
_entity.id
_entity.type
_entity.pdbx_description
1 polymer ?
#
loop_
_entity_poly.entity_id
_entity_poly.type
_entity_poly.pdbx_seq_one_letter_code
_entity_poly.pdbx_strand_id
1 'polypeptide(L)'
;MESGSDPEVFQNFMSAEQLKTADKYFWEQKDKKFKNIQLKIEKQLEEEIPPRKVIPLLKVRLLEPESKHCSLTIWRPSTEIINLFIEGCRLSFFNVTPNGYRNGELQLSAGKQTRYEVLNHEKKVFPRTTTPLDIKSLTMFHMFNEIDVVGIVIQVTPNTVYICDTQLNLFGVHFWPGLKELGWNKLLVPERIVAASNLQLHQEILSWNIPYGYCSDLSLFSTNPSQHHLANAMANLKEEIKGKDILNIIMQSTTKLKSLLAHRNYAGAPPCTNKCKDNVSLSHKRDADETDCTESSVKKKMKLLQKYGEPPPLSPLCLNSRSKVVKRQFCAPNS
;
A
#
# COMPACT_ATOMS: atom_id res chain seq x y z
N MET A 1 48.02 -38.47 -14.48
CA MET A 1 48.00 -39.94 -14.53
C MET A 1 46.58 -40.38 -14.22
N GLU A 2 45.73 -40.41 -15.24
CA GLU A 2 44.49 -41.19 -15.21
C GLU A 2 44.85 -42.58 -15.70
N SER A 3 44.82 -43.57 -14.83
CA SER A 3 45.00 -44.97 -15.18
C SER A 3 44.15 -45.77 -14.20
N GLY A 4 43.17 -46.48 -14.74
CA GLY A 4 42.13 -47.17 -14.00
C GLY A 4 42.68 -48.24 -13.06
N SER A 5 42.66 -47.95 -11.77
CA SER A 5 42.57 -48.92 -10.69
C SER A 5 41.51 -48.43 -9.73
N ASP A 6 40.68 -49.36 -9.25
CA ASP A 6 39.53 -49.06 -8.41
C ASP A 6 39.99 -48.33 -7.14
N PRO A 7 39.57 -47.07 -6.90
CA PRO A 7 40.11 -46.23 -5.82
C PRO A 7 39.92 -46.85 -4.42
N GLU A 8 38.93 -47.74 -4.25
CA GLU A 8 38.70 -48.49 -3.01
C GLU A 8 39.79 -49.54 -2.75
N VAL A 9 40.32 -50.18 -3.79
CA VAL A 9 41.43 -51.16 -3.67
C VAL A 9 42.71 -50.46 -3.22
N PHE A 10 42.96 -49.25 -3.72
CA PHE A 10 44.14 -48.46 -3.35
C PHE A 10 44.06 -47.92 -1.92
N GLN A 11 42.86 -47.55 -1.45
CA GLN A 11 42.63 -47.13 -0.07
C GLN A 11 42.90 -48.25 0.95
N ASN A 12 42.65 -49.51 0.59
CA ASN A 12 42.89 -50.67 1.47
C ASN A 12 44.37 -50.97 1.77
N PHE A 13 45.31 -50.40 0.99
CA PHE A 13 46.76 -50.54 1.22
C PHE A 13 47.39 -49.34 1.95
N MET A 14 46.60 -48.31 2.29
CA MET A 14 47.10 -47.11 2.95
C MET A 14 47.02 -47.23 4.48
N SER A 15 48.00 -46.68 5.19
CA SER A 15 47.92 -46.61 6.66
C SER A 15 46.80 -45.65 7.09
N ALA A 16 46.27 -45.84 8.31
CA ALA A 16 45.18 -44.99 8.83
C ALA A 16 45.53 -43.49 8.86
N GLU A 17 46.81 -43.13 8.99
CA GLU A 17 47.28 -41.74 8.93
C GLU A 17 47.33 -41.20 7.49
N GLN A 18 47.68 -42.04 6.52
CA GLN A 18 47.70 -41.68 5.10
C GLN A 18 46.28 -41.47 4.56
N LEU A 19 45.32 -42.31 4.97
CA LEU A 19 43.89 -42.15 4.68
C LEU A 19 43.34 -40.83 5.24
N LYS A 20 43.60 -40.53 6.52
CA LYS A 20 43.19 -39.26 7.14
C LYS A 20 43.77 -38.04 6.43
N THR A 21 45.02 -38.13 5.99
CA THR A 21 45.69 -37.05 5.27
C THR A 21 45.11 -36.87 3.87
N ALA A 22 44.81 -37.97 3.16
CA ALA A 22 44.15 -37.94 1.87
C ALA A 22 42.74 -37.37 1.96
N ASP A 23 41.93 -37.81 2.95
CA ASP A 23 40.59 -37.29 3.18
C ASP A 23 40.60 -35.79 3.49
N LYS A 24 41.54 -35.35 4.34
CA LYS A 24 41.73 -33.92 4.62
C LYS A 24 42.05 -33.14 3.35
N TYR A 25 42.95 -33.66 2.51
CA TYR A 25 43.26 -33.04 1.22
C TYR A 25 42.05 -33.00 0.28
N PHE A 26 41.27 -34.08 0.19
CA PHE A 26 40.04 -34.10 -0.63
C PHE A 26 38.99 -33.12 -0.10
N TRP A 27 38.84 -32.99 1.22
CA TRP A 27 37.97 -32.01 1.85
C TRP A 27 38.42 -30.58 1.56
N GLU A 28 39.71 -30.29 1.69
CA GLU A 28 40.27 -28.98 1.34
C GLU A 28 40.08 -28.65 -0.14
N GLN A 29 40.19 -29.65 -1.03
CA GLN A 29 39.95 -29.45 -2.46
C GLN A 29 38.47 -29.24 -2.79
N LYS A 30 37.56 -29.94 -2.11
CA LYS A 30 36.11 -29.70 -2.21
C LYS A 30 35.76 -28.30 -1.70
N ASP A 31 36.30 -27.89 -0.55
CA ASP A 31 36.06 -26.57 0.03
C ASP A 31 36.58 -25.44 -0.87
N LYS A 32 37.78 -25.59 -1.44
CA LYS A 32 38.32 -24.65 -2.44
C LYS A 32 37.44 -24.55 -3.68
N LYS A 33 36.96 -25.67 -4.21
CA LYS A 33 36.03 -25.67 -5.36
C LYS A 33 34.71 -24.99 -5.01
N PHE A 34 34.16 -25.29 -3.84
CA PHE A 34 32.90 -24.70 -3.38
C PHE A 34 33.02 -23.18 -3.20
N LYS A 35 34.08 -22.71 -2.54
CA LYS A 35 34.39 -21.27 -2.42
C LYS A 35 34.57 -20.58 -3.76
N ASN A 36 35.29 -21.21 -4.69
CA ASN A 36 35.47 -20.65 -6.04
C ASN A 36 34.16 -20.55 -6.81
N ILE A 37 33.25 -21.52 -6.66
CA ILE A 37 31.91 -21.46 -7.26
C ILE A 37 31.11 -20.34 -6.62
N GLN A 38 31.11 -20.24 -5.28
CA GLN A 38 30.38 -19.20 -4.56
C GLN A 38 30.85 -17.79 -4.96
N LEU A 39 32.16 -17.56 -5.02
CA LEU A 39 32.73 -16.28 -5.47
C LEU A 39 32.36 -15.95 -6.92
N LYS A 40 32.34 -16.94 -7.82
CA LYS A 40 31.90 -16.74 -9.20
C LYS A 40 30.42 -16.38 -9.28
N ILE A 41 29.57 -17.03 -8.49
CA ILE A 41 28.14 -16.73 -8.41
C ILE A 41 27.93 -15.31 -7.87
N GLU A 42 28.57 -14.95 -6.76
CA GLU A 42 28.49 -13.61 -6.17
C GLU A 42 28.94 -12.54 -7.15
N LYS A 43 30.08 -12.76 -7.82
CA LYS A 43 30.60 -11.81 -8.82
C LYS A 43 29.66 -11.67 -10.04
N GLN A 44 29.13 -12.77 -10.55
CA GLN A 44 28.15 -12.74 -11.65
C GLN A 44 26.86 -12.03 -11.22
N LEU A 45 26.42 -12.23 -9.97
CA LEU A 45 25.24 -11.56 -9.42
C LEU A 45 25.45 -10.04 -9.26
N GLU A 46 26.63 -9.63 -8.80
CA GLU A 46 27.03 -8.21 -8.70
C GLU A 46 27.18 -7.55 -10.08
N GLU A 47 27.66 -8.29 -11.09
CA GLU A 47 27.79 -7.80 -12.46
C GLU A 47 26.44 -7.69 -13.18
N GLU A 48 25.51 -8.63 -12.96
CA GLU A 48 24.18 -8.60 -13.60
C GLU A 48 23.18 -7.65 -12.91
N ILE A 49 23.33 -7.40 -11.61
CA ILE A 49 22.39 -6.56 -10.86
C ILE A 49 23.10 -5.25 -10.48
N PRO A 50 22.79 -4.12 -11.14
CA PRO A 50 23.40 -2.84 -10.79
C PRO A 50 23.10 -2.51 -9.32
N PRO A 51 24.07 -1.92 -8.58
CA PRO A 51 23.91 -1.63 -7.17
C PRO A 51 22.69 -0.74 -6.96
N ARG A 52 21.67 -1.29 -6.28
CA ARG A 52 20.42 -0.58 -6.06
C ARG A 52 20.67 0.56 -5.07
N LYS A 53 20.55 1.81 -5.54
CA LYS A 53 20.63 3.00 -4.69
C LYS A 53 19.33 3.16 -3.89
N VAL A 54 19.23 2.50 -2.74
CA VAL A 54 18.10 2.62 -1.81
C VAL A 54 18.43 3.62 -0.71
N ILE A 55 17.48 4.49 -0.36
CA ILE A 55 17.60 5.41 0.75
C ILE A 55 16.44 5.12 1.72
N PRO A 56 16.73 4.76 2.99
CA PRO A 56 15.68 4.50 3.95
C PRO A 56 14.92 5.78 4.32
N LEU A 57 13.64 5.62 4.59
CA LEU A 57 12.71 6.69 4.90
C LEU A 57 11.84 6.26 6.09
N LEU A 58 11.65 7.17 7.04
CA LEU A 58 10.66 7.04 8.10
C LEU A 58 9.55 8.07 7.86
N LYS A 59 8.30 7.61 7.84
CA LYS A 59 7.12 8.46 7.68
C LYS A 59 6.22 8.29 8.90
N VAL A 60 5.85 9.40 9.52
CA VAL A 60 5.04 9.41 10.76
C VAL A 60 3.88 10.38 10.62
N ARG A 61 2.72 9.98 11.17
CA ARG A 61 1.54 10.84 11.31
C ARG A 61 1.68 11.64 12.60
N LEU A 62 1.55 12.95 12.52
CA LEU A 62 1.58 13.86 13.65
C LEU A 62 0.18 14.44 13.85
N LEU A 63 -0.24 14.51 15.11
CA LEU A 63 -1.50 15.11 15.50
C LEU A 63 -1.20 16.34 16.37
N GLU A 64 -1.67 17.49 15.93
CA GLU A 64 -1.62 18.72 16.71
C GLU A 64 -2.73 18.72 17.77
N PRO A 65 -2.53 19.34 18.95
CA PRO A 65 -3.56 19.45 19.98
C PRO A 65 -4.88 20.08 19.52
N GLU A 66 -4.87 20.88 18.44
CA GLU A 66 -6.05 21.46 17.78
C GLU A 66 -6.72 20.52 16.76
N SER A 67 -6.41 19.22 16.79
CA SER A 67 -6.96 18.18 15.91
C SER A 67 -6.60 18.32 14.42
N LYS A 68 -5.60 19.14 14.08
CA LYS A 68 -4.99 19.13 12.75
C LYS A 68 -3.98 17.99 12.66
N HIS A 69 -3.94 17.32 11.52
CA HIS A 69 -2.96 16.27 11.28
C HIS A 69 -2.01 16.65 10.15
N CYS A 70 -0.77 16.18 10.27
CA CYS A 70 0.25 16.35 9.24
C CYS A 70 1.13 15.10 9.17
N SER A 71 1.80 14.92 8.03
CA SER A 71 2.70 13.78 7.82
C SER A 71 4.13 14.28 7.77
N LEU A 72 4.97 13.79 8.68
CA LEU A 72 6.40 14.09 8.70
C LEU A 72 7.19 12.97 8.01
N THR A 73 8.08 13.39 7.12
CA THR A 73 8.98 12.52 6.37
C THR A 73 10.42 12.75 6.81
N ILE A 74 11.13 11.69 7.22
CA ILE A 74 12.51 11.73 7.72
C ILE A 74 13.37 10.81 6.84
N TRP A 75 14.30 11.40 6.10
CA TRP A 75 15.23 10.66 5.25
C TRP A 75 16.46 10.23 6.02
N ARG A 76 16.91 8.99 5.81
CA ARG A 76 18.08 8.41 6.49
C ARG A 76 18.00 8.55 8.02
N PRO A 77 16.91 8.09 8.64
CA PRO A 77 16.75 8.20 10.09
C PRO A 77 17.85 7.39 10.80
N SER A 78 18.47 7.96 11.83
CA SER A 78 19.37 7.22 12.71
C SER A 78 18.57 6.29 13.63
N THR A 79 19.22 5.29 14.21
CA THR A 79 18.57 4.39 15.17
C THR A 79 18.02 5.13 16.39
N GLU A 80 18.70 6.19 16.84
CA GLU A 80 18.24 7.08 17.91
C GLU A 80 16.91 7.76 17.54
N ILE A 81 16.80 8.26 16.30
CA ILE A 81 15.58 8.87 15.78
C ILE A 81 14.47 7.81 15.73
N ILE A 82 14.73 6.62 15.18
CA ILE A 82 13.72 5.55 15.11
C ILE A 82 13.17 5.20 16.49
N ASN A 83 14.04 5.08 17.49
CA ASN A 83 13.65 4.74 18.85
C ASN A 83 12.94 5.89 19.58
N LEU A 84 13.18 7.14 19.18
CA LEU A 84 12.48 8.31 19.71
C LEU A 84 11.01 8.35 19.27
N PHE A 85 10.73 7.91 18.03
CA PHE A 85 9.39 7.91 17.46
C PHE A 85 8.59 6.68 17.89
N ILE A 86 7.93 6.81 19.04
CA ILE A 86 6.98 5.82 19.55
C ILE A 86 5.56 6.41 19.47
N GLU A 87 4.59 5.61 19.03
CA GLU A 87 3.19 6.04 18.96
C GLU A 87 2.66 6.47 20.34
N GLY A 88 1.89 7.56 20.39
CA GLY A 88 1.35 8.13 21.63
C GLY A 88 2.34 8.97 22.44
N CYS A 89 3.58 9.14 21.99
CA CYS A 89 4.54 10.09 22.56
C CYS A 89 4.30 11.51 22.04
N ARG A 90 4.51 12.51 22.91
CA ARG A 90 4.45 13.92 22.55
C ARG A 90 5.86 14.46 22.33
N LEU A 91 6.09 15.01 21.15
CA LEU A 91 7.37 15.57 20.73
C LEU A 91 7.19 17.02 20.30
N SER A 92 8.15 17.88 20.64
CA SER A 92 8.31 19.19 20.01
C SER A 92 9.25 19.07 18.83
N PHE A 93 8.89 19.73 17.73
CA PHE A 93 9.62 19.69 16.47
C PHE A 93 10.11 21.08 16.10
N PHE A 94 11.42 21.24 15.89
CA PHE A 94 12.03 22.50 15.50
C PHE A 94 12.70 22.37 14.14
N ASN A 95 12.68 23.45 13.35
CA ASN A 95 13.31 23.53 12.03
C ASN A 95 12.84 22.42 11.07
N VAL A 96 11.53 22.19 11.02
CA VAL A 96 10.90 21.28 10.05
C VAL A 96 10.48 22.08 8.82
N THR A 97 10.67 21.52 7.63
CA THR A 97 10.32 22.19 6.38
C THR A 97 8.95 21.74 5.88
N PRO A 98 8.01 22.66 5.58
CA PRO A 98 6.76 22.33 4.92
C PRO A 98 6.99 22.10 3.41
N ASN A 99 6.52 20.97 2.91
CA ASN A 99 6.63 20.58 1.49
C ASN A 99 5.31 20.76 0.70
N GLY A 100 4.29 21.35 1.33
CA GLY A 100 2.99 21.60 0.73
C GLY A 100 1.89 20.67 1.24
N TYR A 101 0.74 20.71 0.57
CA TYR A 101 -0.48 20.00 0.97
C TYR A 101 -0.80 18.90 -0.05
N ARG A 102 -0.97 17.65 0.39
CA ARG A 102 -1.32 16.53 -0.47
C ARG A 102 -2.40 15.67 0.20
N ASN A 103 -3.42 15.29 -0.57
CA ASN A 103 -4.53 14.44 -0.11
C ASN A 103 -5.21 14.95 1.18
N GLY A 104 -5.38 16.27 1.32
CA GLY A 104 -6.03 16.82 2.51
C GLY A 104 -5.11 16.95 3.73
N GLU A 105 -3.79 16.74 3.60
CA GLU A 105 -2.84 16.74 4.70
C GLU A 105 -1.56 17.55 4.39
N LEU A 106 -1.09 18.31 5.38
CA LEU A 106 0.18 19.03 5.33
C LEU A 106 1.35 18.04 5.37
N GLN A 107 2.24 18.12 4.37
CA GLN A 107 3.45 17.31 4.31
C GLN A 107 4.63 18.10 4.86
N LEU A 108 5.30 17.51 5.84
CA LEU A 108 6.48 18.04 6.51
C LEU A 108 7.70 17.17 6.20
N SER A 109 8.88 17.77 6.19
CA SER A 109 10.15 17.04 6.05
C SER A 109 11.19 17.50 7.05
N ALA A 110 11.85 16.53 7.65
CA ALA A 110 13.00 16.77 8.51
C ALA A 110 14.27 16.95 7.66
N GLY A 111 15.02 18.00 7.99
CA GLY A 111 16.33 18.29 7.43
C GLY A 111 17.44 18.07 8.45
N LYS A 112 18.69 18.41 8.07
CA LYS A 112 19.87 18.27 8.94
C LYS A 112 19.82 19.11 10.23
N GLN A 113 19.06 20.19 10.22
CA GLN A 113 18.93 21.12 11.35
C GLN A 113 17.69 20.85 12.20
N THR A 114 16.88 19.84 11.83
CA THR A 114 15.68 19.49 12.58
C THR A 114 16.08 18.94 13.95
N ARG A 115 15.43 19.46 15.00
CA ARG A 115 15.63 19.01 16.38
C ARG A 115 14.32 18.48 16.93
N TYR A 116 14.43 17.46 17.78
CA TYR A 116 13.32 16.79 18.42
C TYR A 116 13.50 16.87 19.93
N GLU A 117 12.45 17.23 20.65
CA GLU A 117 12.46 17.30 22.11
C GLU A 117 11.28 16.52 22.68
N VAL A 118 11.55 15.59 23.60
CA VAL A 118 10.51 14.80 24.27
C VAL A 118 9.84 15.66 25.33
N LEU A 119 8.53 15.81 25.21
CA LEU A 119 7.74 16.54 26.19
C LEU A 119 7.18 15.56 27.22
N ASN A 120 7.59 15.70 28.48
CA ASN A 120 7.04 14.97 29.63
C ASN A 120 5.68 15.55 30.01
N HIS A 121 4.66 15.26 29.21
CA HIS A 121 3.26 15.54 29.53
C HIS A 121 2.44 14.26 29.53
N GLU A 122 1.27 14.30 30.17
CA GLU A 122 0.31 13.20 30.15
C GLU A 122 0.10 12.71 28.71
N LYS A 123 0.39 11.43 28.48
CA LYS A 123 0.23 10.78 27.19
C LYS A 123 -1.26 10.82 26.86
N LYS A 124 -1.68 11.73 25.96
CA LYS A 124 -2.95 11.53 25.25
C LYS A 124 -2.75 10.30 24.37
N VAL A 125 -3.24 9.17 24.84
CA VAL A 125 -3.12 7.90 24.13
C VAL A 125 -4.16 7.93 23.01
N PHE A 126 -3.66 7.90 21.78
CA PHE A 126 -4.46 7.60 20.59
C PHE A 126 -4.11 6.17 20.19
N PRO A 127 -4.63 5.16 20.92
CA PRO A 127 -4.21 3.79 20.67
C PRO A 127 -4.73 3.36 19.30
N ARG A 128 -3.93 2.58 18.58
CA ARG A 128 -4.45 1.84 17.44
C ARG A 128 -5.48 0.84 17.91
N THR A 129 -6.56 0.74 17.15
CA THR A 129 -7.65 -0.20 17.38
C THR A 129 -7.90 -1.00 16.13
N THR A 130 -8.33 -2.25 16.31
CA THR A 130 -8.77 -3.08 15.18
C THR A 130 -10.21 -2.71 14.85
N THR A 131 -10.46 -2.37 13.60
CA THR A 131 -11.79 -2.06 13.09
C THR A 131 -12.50 -3.36 12.71
N PRO A 132 -13.67 -3.66 13.30
CA PRO A 132 -14.47 -4.81 12.88
C PRO A 132 -14.97 -4.61 11.44
N LEU A 133 -15.26 -5.71 10.73
CA LEU A 133 -15.62 -5.67 9.31
C LEU A 133 -17.08 -5.27 9.05
N ASP A 134 -17.84 -4.93 10.08
CA ASP A 134 -19.22 -4.50 9.93
C ASP A 134 -19.31 -3.09 9.35
N ILE A 135 -20.36 -2.85 8.55
CA ILE A 135 -20.53 -1.59 7.84
C ILE A 135 -20.61 -0.41 8.82
N LYS A 136 -21.23 -0.59 10.00
CA LYS A 136 -21.36 0.50 10.98
C LYS A 136 -19.99 0.94 11.46
N SER A 137 -19.13 0.01 11.86
CA SER A 137 -17.76 0.35 12.28
C SER A 137 -16.95 0.97 11.16
N LEU A 138 -17.11 0.49 9.92
CA LEU A 138 -16.41 1.06 8.76
C LEU A 138 -16.90 2.48 8.41
N THR A 139 -18.16 2.82 8.72
CA THR A 139 -18.71 4.19 8.51
C THR A 139 -18.36 5.18 9.60
N MET A 140 -17.79 4.73 10.73
CA MET A 140 -17.35 5.64 11.79
C MET A 140 -16.15 6.48 11.34
N PHE A 141 -15.91 7.58 12.06
CA PHE A 141 -14.72 8.39 11.83
C PHE A 141 -13.46 7.60 12.24
N HIS A 142 -12.56 7.41 11.28
CA HIS A 142 -11.25 6.78 11.50
C HIS A 142 -10.15 7.83 11.39
N MET A 143 -9.24 7.84 12.35
CA MET A 143 -8.11 8.78 12.32
C MET A 143 -7.27 8.56 11.07
N PHE A 144 -6.94 9.66 10.39
CA PHE A 144 -6.17 9.66 9.13
C PHE A 144 -6.84 8.89 7.98
N ASN A 145 -8.12 8.52 8.12
CA ASN A 145 -8.81 7.59 7.22
C ASN A 145 -8.05 6.26 7.05
N GLU A 146 -7.33 5.82 8.09
CA GLU A 146 -6.61 4.56 8.09
C GLU A 146 -7.28 3.57 9.05
N ILE A 147 -7.34 2.30 8.65
CA ILE A 147 -7.89 1.23 9.47
C ILE A 147 -6.95 0.04 9.54
N ASP A 148 -7.03 -0.66 10.67
CA ASP A 148 -6.37 -1.93 10.91
C ASP A 148 -7.46 -3.00 11.05
N VAL A 149 -7.38 -4.10 10.30
CA VAL A 149 -8.44 -5.10 10.22
C VAL A 149 -7.88 -6.51 10.32
N VAL A 150 -8.72 -7.45 10.75
CA VAL A 150 -8.39 -8.89 10.77
C VAL A 150 -9.54 -9.66 10.12
N GLY A 151 -9.22 -10.64 9.28
CA GLY A 151 -10.23 -11.47 8.64
C GLY A 151 -9.65 -12.72 7.97
N ILE A 152 -10.56 -13.58 7.52
CA ILE A 152 -10.27 -14.80 6.76
C ILE A 152 -10.30 -14.45 5.27
N VAL A 153 -9.24 -14.75 4.54
CA VAL A 153 -9.21 -14.59 3.08
C VAL A 153 -10.16 -15.60 2.44
N ILE A 154 -11.12 -15.12 1.65
CA ILE A 154 -12.11 -15.97 0.97
C ILE A 154 -11.83 -16.08 -0.53
N GLN A 155 -11.46 -14.97 -1.17
CA GLN A 155 -11.22 -14.94 -2.61
C GLN A 155 -10.13 -13.92 -2.92
N VAL A 156 -9.25 -14.30 -3.85
CA VAL A 156 -8.15 -13.46 -4.32
C VAL A 156 -8.32 -13.24 -5.82
N THR A 157 -8.30 -11.97 -6.23
CA THR A 157 -8.26 -11.53 -7.62
C THR A 157 -6.94 -10.80 -7.87
N PRO A 158 -6.55 -10.50 -9.13
CA PRO A 158 -5.29 -9.82 -9.42
C PRO A 158 -5.11 -8.51 -8.65
N ASN A 159 -6.19 -7.76 -8.44
CA ASN A 159 -6.16 -6.42 -7.86
C ASN A 159 -6.92 -6.30 -6.53
N THR A 160 -7.67 -7.33 -6.12
CA THR A 160 -8.48 -7.24 -4.89
C THR A 160 -8.45 -8.56 -4.13
N VAL A 161 -8.20 -8.49 -2.83
CA VAL A 161 -8.34 -9.61 -1.89
C VAL A 161 -9.57 -9.37 -1.05
N TYR A 162 -10.48 -10.35 -1.01
CA TYR A 162 -11.67 -10.28 -0.18
C TYR A 162 -11.44 -11.06 1.11
N ILE A 163 -11.75 -10.42 2.23
CA ILE A 163 -11.71 -11.01 3.57
C ILE A 163 -13.10 -11.00 4.21
N CYS A 164 -13.33 -11.92 5.13
CA CYS A 164 -14.56 -11.98 5.93
C CYS A 164 -14.28 -12.28 7.40
N ASP A 165 -15.29 -12.04 8.24
CA ASP A 165 -15.32 -12.45 9.64
C ASP A 165 -16.26 -13.66 9.87
N THR A 166 -16.47 -14.03 11.14
CA THR A 166 -17.38 -15.12 11.51
C THR A 166 -18.86 -14.76 11.45
N GLN A 167 -19.18 -13.49 11.15
CA GLN A 167 -20.52 -12.94 11.00
C GLN A 167 -20.91 -12.76 9.52
N LEU A 168 -20.07 -13.23 8.59
CA LEU A 168 -20.25 -13.09 7.14
C LEU A 168 -20.21 -11.63 6.66
N ASN A 169 -19.58 -10.73 7.41
CA ASN A 169 -19.26 -9.40 6.91
C ASN A 169 -18.12 -9.50 5.90
N LEU A 170 -18.22 -8.75 4.81
CA LEU A 170 -17.28 -8.82 3.69
C LEU A 170 -16.52 -7.50 3.58
N PHE A 171 -15.21 -7.59 3.35
CA PHE A 171 -14.37 -6.43 3.11
C PHE A 171 -13.37 -6.71 1.99
N GLY A 172 -13.25 -5.76 1.06
CA GLY A 172 -12.28 -5.84 -0.03
C GLY A 172 -11.02 -5.04 0.29
N VAL A 173 -9.85 -5.59 -0.02
CA VAL A 173 -8.58 -4.86 0.00
C VAL A 173 -8.09 -4.74 -1.43
N HIS A 174 -8.01 -3.50 -1.92
CA HIS A 174 -7.57 -3.21 -3.28
C HIS A 174 -6.06 -2.95 -3.34
N PHE A 175 -5.41 -3.54 -4.33
CA PHE A 175 -3.98 -3.51 -4.57
C PHE A 175 -3.73 -2.82 -5.91
N TRP A 176 -3.03 -1.69 -5.85
CA TRP A 176 -2.57 -0.97 -7.03
C TRP A 176 -1.04 -0.87 -6.97
N PRO A 177 -0.30 -1.21 -8.04
CA PRO A 177 -0.77 -1.62 -9.38
C PRO A 177 -1.32 -3.06 -9.47
N GLY A 178 -1.02 -3.92 -8.49
CA GLY A 178 -1.59 -5.27 -8.40
C GLY A 178 -0.98 -6.08 -7.26
N LEU A 179 -1.63 -7.19 -6.89
CA LEU A 179 -1.21 -8.02 -5.75
C LEU A 179 0.16 -8.66 -5.96
N LYS A 180 0.45 -9.12 -7.18
CA LYS A 180 1.73 -9.76 -7.53
C LYS A 180 2.88 -8.75 -7.56
N GLU A 181 2.61 -7.55 -8.06
CA GLU A 181 3.61 -6.47 -8.17
C GLU A 181 4.04 -5.96 -6.79
N LEU A 182 3.10 -5.95 -5.83
CA LEU A 182 3.37 -5.61 -4.43
C LEU A 182 3.94 -6.78 -3.61
N GLY A 183 4.02 -8.00 -4.17
CA GLY A 183 4.67 -9.15 -3.54
C GLY A 183 3.88 -9.86 -2.43
N TRP A 184 2.58 -9.56 -2.26
CA TRP A 184 1.75 -10.14 -1.18
C TRP A 184 1.08 -11.48 -1.54
N ASN A 185 1.30 -11.97 -2.76
CA ASN A 185 0.63 -13.16 -3.32
C ASN A 185 0.88 -14.47 -2.54
N LYS A 186 2.01 -14.59 -1.83
CA LYS A 186 2.30 -15.78 -1.01
C LYS A 186 1.65 -15.75 0.36
N LEU A 187 1.36 -14.55 0.88
CA LEU A 187 0.80 -14.36 2.21
C LEU A 187 -0.73 -14.35 2.14
N LEU A 188 -1.30 -13.62 1.19
CA LEU A 188 -2.74 -13.46 0.98
C LEU A 188 -3.28 -14.58 0.08
N VAL A 189 -3.49 -15.74 0.69
CA VAL A 189 -4.03 -16.95 0.05
C VAL A 189 -5.39 -17.27 0.69
N PRO A 190 -6.38 -17.79 -0.06
CA PRO A 190 -7.65 -18.23 0.51
C PRO A 190 -7.49 -19.14 1.74
N GLU A 191 -8.49 -19.12 2.60
CA GLU A 191 -8.61 -19.89 3.84
C GLU A 191 -7.60 -19.51 4.94
N ARG A 192 -6.80 -18.46 4.72
CA ARG A 192 -5.87 -17.95 5.74
C ARG A 192 -6.48 -16.80 6.52
N ILE A 193 -6.20 -16.77 7.82
CA ILE A 193 -6.47 -15.61 8.66
C ILE A 193 -5.32 -14.62 8.50
N VAL A 194 -5.64 -13.37 8.21
CA VAL A 194 -4.68 -12.31 7.95
C VAL A 194 -5.05 -11.07 8.76
N ALA A 195 -4.02 -10.42 9.30
CA ALA A 195 -4.10 -9.09 9.88
C ALA A 195 -3.54 -8.09 8.86
N ALA A 196 -4.23 -6.98 8.65
CA ALA A 196 -3.82 -5.88 7.80
C ALA A 196 -3.77 -4.59 8.62
N SER A 197 -2.71 -3.80 8.46
CA SER A 197 -2.56 -2.50 9.11
C SER A 197 -2.39 -1.38 8.09
N ASN A 198 -2.75 -0.16 8.48
CA ASN A 198 -2.62 1.07 7.69
C ASN A 198 -3.30 0.96 6.32
N LEU A 199 -4.47 0.33 6.25
CA LEU A 199 -5.29 0.33 5.05
C LEU A 199 -5.98 1.69 4.92
N GLN A 200 -5.97 2.26 3.71
CA GLN A 200 -6.62 3.54 3.47
C GLN A 200 -8.10 3.34 3.15
N LEU A 201 -8.97 3.91 3.96
CA LEU A 201 -10.40 3.91 3.76
C LEU A 201 -10.82 5.20 3.06
N HIS A 202 -11.61 5.08 2.00
CA HIS A 202 -12.25 6.25 1.38
C HIS A 202 -13.73 6.20 1.71
N GLN A 203 -14.33 7.30 2.17
CA GLN A 203 -15.71 7.28 2.65
C GLN A 203 -16.73 7.10 1.51
N GLU A 204 -16.42 7.59 0.31
CA GLU A 204 -17.26 7.46 -0.90
C GLU A 204 -17.54 6.00 -1.30
N ILE A 205 -16.71 5.09 -0.79
CA ILE A 205 -16.60 3.69 -1.17
C ILE A 205 -17.45 2.78 -0.28
N LEU A 206 -17.87 3.29 0.86
CA LEU A 206 -18.80 2.61 1.76
C LEU A 206 -20.21 2.52 1.17
N SER A 207 -20.51 3.27 0.11
CA SER A 207 -21.76 3.20 -0.66
C SER A 207 -21.86 1.97 -1.57
N TRP A 208 -20.77 1.21 -1.70
CA TRP A 208 -20.73 0.02 -2.54
C TRP A 208 -21.32 -1.17 -1.78
N ASN A 209 -21.85 -2.14 -2.52
CA ASN A 209 -22.38 -3.39 -1.95
C ASN A 209 -21.37 -4.13 -1.06
N ILE A 210 -20.08 -3.88 -1.27
CA ILE A 210 -18.98 -4.42 -0.45
C ILE A 210 -18.02 -3.26 -0.15
N PRO A 211 -17.78 -2.92 1.13
CA PRO A 211 -16.81 -1.90 1.50
C PRO A 211 -15.40 -2.36 1.13
N TYR A 212 -14.55 -1.40 0.73
CA TYR A 212 -13.15 -1.70 0.45
C TYR A 212 -12.18 -0.63 0.96
N GLY A 213 -10.97 -1.09 1.30
CA GLY A 213 -9.82 -0.26 1.61
C GLY A 213 -8.73 -0.44 0.57
N TYR A 214 -7.80 0.51 0.50
CA TYR A 214 -6.66 0.46 -0.40
C TYR A 214 -5.39 0.08 0.35
N CYS A 215 -4.62 -0.81 -0.26
CA CYS A 215 -3.23 -1.04 0.09
C CYS A 215 -2.40 0.15 -0.40
N SER A 216 -1.71 0.80 0.52
CA SER A 216 -0.71 1.84 0.26
C SER A 216 0.70 1.31 0.52
N ASP A 217 1.72 2.11 0.24
CA ASP A 217 3.12 1.77 0.55
C ASP A 217 3.39 1.58 2.05
N LEU A 218 2.49 2.07 2.92
CA LEU A 218 2.58 1.92 4.37
C LEU A 218 1.76 0.74 4.89
N SER A 219 0.95 0.10 4.05
CA SER A 219 0.08 -0.99 4.47
C SER A 219 0.89 -2.27 4.69
N LEU A 220 0.62 -2.97 5.79
CA LEU A 220 1.31 -4.19 6.16
C LEU A 220 0.32 -5.33 6.31
N PHE A 221 0.75 -6.53 5.94
CA PHE A 221 -0.02 -7.75 6.12
C PHE A 221 0.80 -8.77 6.91
N SER A 222 0.16 -9.47 7.84
CA SER A 222 0.80 -10.50 8.64
C SER A 222 -0.16 -11.61 9.03
N THR A 223 0.35 -12.83 9.11
CA THR A 223 -0.34 -13.98 9.75
C THR A 223 0.07 -14.16 11.21
N ASN A 224 1.03 -13.36 11.68
CA ASN A 224 1.49 -13.30 13.07
C ASN A 224 1.84 -11.84 13.41
N PRO A 225 0.84 -10.97 13.64
CA PRO A 225 1.07 -9.55 13.87
C PRO A 225 1.82 -9.30 15.19
N SER A 226 2.82 -8.41 15.16
CA SER A 226 3.55 -7.98 16.36
C SER A 226 2.77 -6.94 17.18
N GLN A 227 1.84 -6.23 16.56
CA GLN A 227 1.02 -5.21 17.21
C GLN A 227 -0.05 -5.87 18.10
N HIS A 228 -0.13 -5.41 19.35
CA HIS A 228 -0.97 -6.04 20.38
C HIS A 228 -2.47 -6.05 20.02
N HIS A 229 -3.02 -4.97 19.46
CA HIS A 229 -4.46 -4.92 19.09
C HIS A 229 -4.80 -5.90 17.98
N LEU A 230 -3.92 -6.06 16.98
CA LEU A 230 -4.08 -7.03 15.90
C LEU A 230 -3.87 -8.46 16.40
N ALA A 231 -2.87 -8.70 17.26
CA ALA A 231 -2.62 -10.02 17.85
C ALA A 231 -3.83 -10.49 18.67
N ASN A 232 -4.41 -9.62 19.49
CA ASN A 232 -5.60 -9.92 20.28
C ASN A 232 -6.82 -10.16 19.40
N ALA A 233 -7.06 -9.30 18.39
CA ALA A 233 -8.17 -9.50 17.46
C ALA A 233 -8.02 -10.81 16.66
N MET A 234 -6.80 -11.17 16.26
CA MET A 234 -6.53 -12.43 15.57
C MET A 234 -6.69 -13.64 16.48
N ALA A 235 -6.29 -13.55 17.75
CA ALA A 235 -6.52 -14.60 18.74
C ALA A 235 -8.02 -14.81 18.97
N ASN A 236 -8.78 -13.73 19.15
CA ASN A 236 -10.24 -13.79 19.32
C ASN A 236 -10.90 -14.44 18.10
N LEU A 237 -10.53 -14.03 16.89
CA LEU A 237 -11.05 -14.63 15.66
C LEU A 237 -10.73 -16.13 15.57
N LYS A 238 -9.50 -16.54 15.95
CA LYS A 238 -9.11 -17.95 16.01
C LYS A 238 -9.94 -18.75 17.01
N GLU A 239 -10.22 -18.20 18.20
CA GLU A 239 -11.09 -18.85 19.20
C GLU A 239 -12.53 -18.98 18.70
N GLU A 240 -13.10 -17.95 18.08
CA GLU A 240 -14.45 -18.01 17.51
C GLU A 240 -14.57 -19.06 16.40
N ILE A 241 -13.50 -19.26 15.63
CA ILE A 241 -13.44 -20.26 14.56
C ILE A 241 -13.41 -21.68 15.12
N LYS A 242 -12.75 -21.95 16.26
CA LYS A 242 -12.68 -23.31 16.84
C LYS A 242 -14.07 -23.90 17.13
N GLY A 243 -15.06 -23.05 17.42
CA GLY A 243 -16.44 -23.46 17.69
C GLY A 243 -17.36 -23.54 16.45
N LYS A 244 -16.86 -23.25 15.24
CA LYS A 244 -17.67 -23.17 14.01
C LYS A 244 -17.03 -23.97 12.87
N ASP A 245 -17.85 -24.39 11.92
CA ASP A 245 -17.35 -24.97 10.67
C ASP A 245 -16.81 -23.85 9.75
N ILE A 246 -15.49 -23.72 9.70
CA ILE A 246 -14.81 -22.70 8.91
C ILE A 246 -15.10 -22.84 7.42
N LEU A 247 -15.25 -24.07 6.93
CA LEU A 247 -15.49 -24.34 5.51
C LEU A 247 -16.87 -23.85 5.12
N ASN A 248 -17.84 -24.05 6.00
CA ASN A 248 -19.20 -23.54 5.82
C ASN A 248 -19.22 -22.00 5.80
N ILE A 249 -18.49 -21.34 6.71
CA ILE A 249 -18.36 -19.87 6.72
C ILE A 249 -17.75 -19.37 5.40
N ILE A 250 -16.64 -19.98 4.95
CA ILE A 250 -15.97 -19.61 3.71
C ILE A 250 -16.90 -19.83 2.50
N MET A 251 -17.63 -20.94 2.47
CA MET A 251 -18.58 -21.26 1.41
C MET A 251 -19.76 -20.25 1.37
N GLN A 252 -20.35 -19.93 2.53
CA GLN A 252 -21.43 -18.95 2.64
C GLN A 252 -20.95 -17.55 2.24
N SER A 253 -19.80 -17.12 2.76
CA SER A 253 -19.16 -15.84 2.42
C SER A 253 -18.81 -15.74 0.94
N THR A 254 -18.32 -16.81 0.33
CA THR A 254 -18.01 -16.85 -1.12
C THR A 254 -19.28 -16.78 -1.95
N THR A 255 -20.36 -17.43 -1.53
CA THR A 255 -21.66 -17.37 -2.21
C THR A 255 -22.27 -15.97 -2.12
N LYS A 256 -22.23 -15.34 -0.93
CA LYS A 256 -22.63 -13.95 -0.71
C LYS A 256 -21.78 -12.97 -1.53
N LEU A 257 -20.47 -13.19 -1.61
CA LEU A 257 -19.58 -12.39 -2.44
C LEU A 257 -19.97 -12.46 -3.93
N LYS A 258 -20.18 -13.67 -4.45
CA LYS A 258 -20.58 -13.87 -5.86
C LYS A 258 -21.92 -13.21 -6.18
N SER A 259 -22.90 -13.31 -5.29
CA SER A 259 -24.19 -12.65 -5.50
C SER A 259 -24.03 -11.12 -5.53
N LEU A 260 -23.31 -10.52 -4.58
CA LEU A 260 -23.10 -9.07 -4.53
C LEU A 260 -22.32 -8.53 -5.74
N LEU A 261 -21.32 -9.29 -6.21
CA LEU A 261 -20.56 -8.93 -7.41
C LEU A 261 -21.40 -9.07 -8.69
N ALA A 262 -22.29 -10.05 -8.78
CA ALA A 262 -23.18 -10.22 -9.93
C ALA A 262 -24.16 -9.05 -10.07
N HIS A 263 -24.73 -8.56 -8.96
CA HIS A 263 -25.66 -7.41 -8.96
C HIS A 263 -24.97 -6.10 -9.38
N ARG A 264 -23.65 -5.99 -9.19
CA ARG A 264 -22.88 -4.83 -9.64
C ARG A 264 -22.75 -4.74 -11.16
N ASN A 265 -22.78 -5.87 -11.88
CA ASN A 265 -22.70 -5.85 -13.34
C ASN A 265 -24.03 -5.45 -14.01
N TYR A 266 -25.14 -5.44 -13.27
CA TYR A 266 -26.45 -4.98 -13.74
C TYR A 266 -26.76 -3.52 -13.37
N ALA A 267 -26.18 -3.00 -12.28
CA ALA A 267 -26.24 -1.59 -11.95
C ALA A 267 -25.09 -0.85 -12.66
N GLY A 268 -25.40 -0.13 -13.74
CA GLY A 268 -24.45 0.64 -14.53
C GLY A 268 -23.49 1.49 -13.68
N ALA A 269 -22.28 1.67 -14.19
CA ALA A 269 -21.22 2.45 -13.56
C ALA A 269 -21.74 3.74 -12.89
N PRO A 270 -21.28 4.07 -11.67
CA PRO A 270 -21.68 5.32 -11.03
C PRO A 270 -21.23 6.49 -11.91
N PRO A 271 -22.05 7.54 -12.08
CA PRO A 271 -21.61 8.72 -12.80
C PRO A 271 -20.46 9.34 -12.02
N CYS A 272 -19.30 9.50 -12.66
CA CYS A 272 -18.23 10.34 -12.15
C CYS A 272 -18.79 11.75 -11.91
N THR A 273 -19.21 12.07 -10.69
CA THR A 273 -19.63 13.42 -10.33
C THR A 273 -18.41 14.26 -10.04
N ASN A 274 -17.89 14.89 -11.09
CA ASN A 274 -17.05 16.08 -10.99
C ASN A 274 -17.81 17.18 -10.24
N LYS A 275 -17.69 17.22 -8.91
CA LYS A 275 -18.08 18.37 -8.08
C LYS A 275 -17.10 18.56 -6.92
N CYS A 276 -15.88 18.99 -7.24
CA CYS A 276 -15.08 19.81 -6.32
C CYS A 276 -15.07 21.24 -6.88
N LYS A 277 -15.90 22.11 -6.31
CA LYS A 277 -15.69 23.55 -6.26
C LYS A 277 -16.27 24.08 -4.95
N ASP A 278 -15.36 24.27 -4.00
CA ASP A 278 -15.21 25.44 -3.13
C ASP A 278 -16.48 26.03 -2.50
N ASN A 279 -16.69 25.72 -1.22
CA ASN A 279 -17.48 26.54 -0.31
C ASN A 279 -16.58 27.64 0.29
N VAL A 280 -16.73 28.88 -0.18
CA VAL A 280 -16.54 30.07 0.65
C VAL A 280 -17.85 30.85 0.59
N SER A 281 -18.49 30.92 1.75
CA SER A 281 -19.72 31.65 2.03
C SER A 281 -19.58 33.13 1.72
N LEU A 282 -20.59 33.76 1.12
CA LEU A 282 -21.06 35.10 1.47
C LEU A 282 -22.47 35.32 0.91
N SER A 283 -23.31 35.89 1.76
CA SER A 283 -24.74 36.17 1.65
C SER A 283 -25.20 36.85 0.36
N HIS A 284 -26.43 36.54 -0.10
CA HIS A 284 -27.53 37.52 -0.23
C HIS A 284 -28.84 36.85 -0.70
N LYS A 285 -29.94 37.26 -0.05
CA LYS A 285 -31.33 36.94 -0.41
C LYS A 285 -31.68 37.49 -1.80
N ARG A 286 -32.53 36.77 -2.55
CA ARG A 286 -33.66 37.37 -3.29
C ARG A 286 -34.62 36.31 -3.83
N ASP A 287 -35.80 36.81 -4.12
CA ASP A 287 -37.10 36.16 -4.11
C ASP A 287 -37.39 35.23 -5.30
N ALA A 288 -38.49 34.50 -5.13
CA ALA A 288 -39.09 33.58 -6.07
C ALA A 288 -39.47 34.25 -7.40
N ASP A 289 -39.34 33.49 -8.49
CA ASP A 289 -40.42 33.44 -9.47
C ASP A 289 -40.43 32.08 -10.19
N GLU A 290 -41.64 31.58 -10.40
CA GLU A 290 -41.98 30.28 -10.99
C GLU A 290 -42.18 30.49 -12.49
N THR A 291 -41.41 29.83 -13.36
CA THR A 291 -41.84 29.46 -14.72
C THR A 291 -40.85 28.51 -15.41
N ASP A 292 -41.29 27.26 -15.52
CA ASP A 292 -41.28 26.34 -16.67
C ASP A 292 -40.02 26.11 -17.55
N CYS A 293 -39.90 24.83 -17.96
CA CYS A 293 -39.13 24.23 -19.03
C CYS A 293 -37.62 23.93 -18.82
N THR A 294 -37.34 22.62 -18.77
CA THR A 294 -36.05 21.94 -18.62
C THR A 294 -35.09 22.19 -19.80
N GLU A 295 -34.35 23.30 -19.74
CA GLU A 295 -33.25 23.56 -20.68
C GLU A 295 -31.97 22.83 -20.23
N SER A 296 -31.43 21.93 -21.06
CA SER A 296 -30.26 21.11 -20.73
C SER A 296 -29.03 21.98 -20.38
N SER A 297 -28.20 21.49 -19.46
CA SER A 297 -27.04 22.20 -18.93
C SER A 297 -26.05 22.67 -20.02
N VAL A 298 -26.05 21.97 -21.16
CA VAL A 298 -25.24 22.31 -22.34
C VAL A 298 -25.72 23.59 -23.00
N LYS A 299 -27.04 23.77 -23.14
CA LYS A 299 -27.63 25.00 -23.71
C LYS A 299 -27.37 26.22 -22.82
N LYS A 300 -27.44 26.03 -21.49
CA LYS A 300 -27.10 27.09 -20.52
C LYS A 300 -25.63 27.51 -20.62
N LYS A 301 -24.71 26.56 -20.77
CA LYS A 301 -23.28 26.85 -20.99
C LYS A 301 -23.02 27.55 -22.33
N MET A 302 -23.67 27.12 -23.41
CA MET A 302 -23.52 27.78 -24.71
C MET A 302 -24.03 29.23 -24.71
N LYS A 303 -25.20 29.50 -24.10
CA LYS A 303 -25.70 30.87 -23.91
C LYS A 303 -24.76 31.72 -23.05
N LEU A 304 -24.11 31.12 -22.05
CA LEU A 304 -23.12 31.82 -21.22
C LEU A 304 -21.86 32.17 -22.02
N LEU A 305 -21.35 31.24 -22.83
CA LEU A 305 -20.16 31.46 -23.66
C LEU A 305 -20.39 32.51 -24.75
N GLN A 306 -21.59 32.58 -25.31
CA GLN A 306 -21.96 33.62 -26.29
C GLN A 306 -21.91 35.04 -25.71
N LYS A 307 -21.96 35.22 -24.38
CA LYS A 307 -21.82 36.54 -23.75
C LYS A 307 -20.39 37.09 -23.78
N TYR A 308 -19.38 36.24 -23.99
CA TYR A 308 -17.98 36.62 -23.88
C TYR A 308 -17.31 36.95 -25.22
N GLY A 309 -18.07 36.98 -26.33
CA GLY A 309 -17.56 37.29 -27.67
C GLY A 309 -16.56 36.25 -28.19
N GLU A 310 -15.92 36.54 -29.32
CA GLU A 310 -14.84 35.70 -29.83
C GLU A 310 -13.59 35.82 -28.94
N PRO A 311 -12.94 34.70 -28.57
CA PRO A 311 -11.73 34.77 -27.76
C PRO A 311 -10.62 35.52 -28.50
N PRO A 312 -9.81 36.32 -27.80
CA PRO A 312 -8.67 36.98 -28.41
C PRO A 312 -7.73 35.96 -29.06
N PRO A 313 -7.10 36.30 -30.21
CA PRO A 313 -6.23 35.38 -30.90
C PRO A 313 -5.10 34.92 -29.98
N LEU A 314 -4.90 33.61 -29.91
CA LEU A 314 -3.87 33.00 -29.08
C LEU A 314 -2.51 33.59 -29.45
N SER A 315 -1.77 34.03 -28.43
CA SER A 315 -0.40 34.50 -28.62
C SER A 315 0.42 33.39 -29.27
N PRO A 316 1.26 33.69 -30.29
CA PRO A 316 2.07 32.68 -30.94
C PRO A 316 2.98 32.02 -29.90
N LEU A 317 2.77 30.73 -29.67
CA LEU A 317 3.66 29.92 -28.85
C LEU A 317 5.01 29.85 -29.56
N CYS A 318 6.01 30.56 -29.04
CA CYS A 318 7.39 30.42 -29.50
C CYS A 318 7.92 29.04 -29.08
N LEU A 319 7.59 28.01 -29.85
CA LEU A 319 8.21 26.69 -29.75
C LEU A 319 9.62 26.78 -30.34
N ASN A 320 10.58 27.23 -29.54
CA ASN A 320 12.00 27.04 -29.83
C ASN A 320 12.38 25.56 -29.62
N SER A 321 11.81 24.67 -30.43
CA SER A 321 12.21 23.27 -30.52
C SER A 321 13.01 23.05 -31.81
N ARG A 322 14.31 22.80 -31.68
CA ARG A 322 15.19 22.39 -32.80
C ARG A 322 15.05 20.90 -33.15
N SER A 323 14.08 20.18 -32.58
CA SER A 323 13.90 18.76 -32.84
C SER A 323 13.25 18.52 -34.20
N LYS A 324 13.96 17.80 -35.10
CA LYS A 324 13.46 17.36 -36.42
C LYS A 324 12.23 16.42 -36.32
N VAL A 325 11.96 15.87 -35.13
CA VAL A 325 10.84 14.96 -34.88
C VAL A 325 9.50 15.70 -34.89
N VAL A 326 9.48 16.96 -34.43
CA VAL A 326 8.26 17.78 -34.35
C VAL A 326 7.77 18.24 -35.73
N LYS A 327 8.63 18.21 -36.76
CA LYS A 327 8.28 18.56 -38.14
C LYS A 327 7.72 17.41 -38.98
N ARG A 328 7.67 16.19 -38.44
CA ARG A 328 7.09 15.05 -39.17
C ARG A 328 5.57 15.11 -39.07
N GLN A 329 4.89 15.09 -40.21
CA GLN A 329 3.45 14.93 -40.24
C GLN A 329 3.08 13.58 -39.62
N PHE A 330 2.03 13.58 -38.81
CA PHE A 330 1.51 12.38 -38.17
C PHE A 330 0.97 11.42 -39.23
N CYS A 331 1.53 10.20 -39.28
CA CYS A 331 0.96 9.09 -40.04
C CYS A 331 0.39 8.08 -39.05
N ALA A 332 -0.92 7.81 -39.14
CA ALA A 332 -1.53 6.71 -38.40
C ALA A 332 -1.01 5.37 -38.95
N PRO A 333 -0.76 4.36 -38.09
CA PRO A 333 -0.41 3.02 -38.55
C PRO A 333 -1.61 2.42 -39.30
N ASN A 334 -1.37 1.92 -40.51
CA ASN A 334 -2.39 1.34 -41.38
C ASN A 334 -3.04 0.12 -40.73
N SER A 335 -4.37 0.07 -40.83
CA SER A 335 -5.26 -1.06 -40.49
C SER A 335 -5.03 -2.28 -41.35
#